data_AF-A0AAN6YKI7-F1
#
_entry.id   AF-A0AAN6YKI7-F1
#
_cell.length_a   1.000
_cell.length_b   1.000
_cell.length_c   1.000
_cell.angle_alpha   90.00
_cell.angle_beta   90.00
_cell.angle_gamma   90.00
#
_symmetry.space_group_name_H-M   'P 1'
#
loop_
_entity.id
_entity.type
_entity.pdbx_description
1 polymer ?
#
loop_
_entity_poly.entity_id
_entity_poly.type
_entity_poly.pdbx_seq_one_letter_code
_entity_poly.pdbx_strand_id
1 'polypeptide(L)'
;MRFANVLAFATAVTAAAVPNGKTAVSPDGYVYDVVDESLYVPDTVTLPDGSTTTVLIHPALMLKRNEDKLDKRLDWSGGSPDKCGASSFINKSSGGSPLTSDCEAIRNYYQWANGRFVAFAWDFGSAWTRLVITGTCVFGIKSANVGGVNVGSLDIYDLTRDSINWYKTSGSPSRIGAEGHMGCATEWAGNADVDWAIFHN
;
A
#
# COMPACT_ATOMS: atom_id res chain seq x y z
N MET A 1 -1.80 -31.89 41.92
CA MET A 1 -2.59 -30.93 41.13
C MET A 1 -1.63 -30.03 40.36
N ARG A 2 -1.66 -30.11 39.02
CA ARG A 2 -1.10 -29.11 38.09
C ARG A 2 -1.92 -27.81 38.27
N PHE A 3 -1.44 -26.59 38.11
CA PHE A 3 -0.77 -26.02 36.96
C PHE A 3 0.07 -24.79 37.35
N ALA A 4 1.21 -24.63 36.71
CA ALA A 4 1.95 -23.39 36.61
C ALA A 4 1.16 -22.39 35.76
N ASN A 5 1.06 -21.13 36.19
CA ASN A 5 0.53 -20.04 35.38
C ASN A 5 1.68 -19.07 35.07
N VAL A 6 2.31 -19.29 33.91
CA VAL A 6 3.22 -18.35 33.28
C VAL A 6 2.35 -17.43 32.43
N LEU A 7 2.07 -16.22 32.91
CA LEU A 7 1.64 -15.13 32.04
C LEU A 7 2.89 -14.39 31.57
N ALA A 8 3.46 -14.87 30.46
CA ALA A 8 4.34 -14.04 29.64
C ALA A 8 3.44 -13.11 28.83
N PHE A 9 3.47 -11.81 29.16
CA PHE A 9 2.85 -10.78 28.35
C PHE A 9 3.50 -10.79 26.97
N ALA A 10 2.67 -10.89 25.93
CA ALA A 10 3.10 -10.66 24.55
C ALA A 10 3.68 -9.25 24.47
N THR A 11 4.98 -9.16 24.20
CA THR A 11 5.63 -7.93 23.80
C THR A 11 4.96 -7.43 22.54
N ALA A 12 4.28 -6.28 22.65
CA ALA A 12 3.90 -5.51 21.48
C ALA A 12 5.15 -5.34 20.61
N VAL A 13 5.06 -5.76 19.35
CA VAL A 13 6.02 -5.33 18.33
C VAL A 13 5.77 -3.84 18.17
N THR A 14 6.47 -3.03 18.97
CA THR A 14 6.63 -1.61 18.70
C THR A 14 7.19 -1.53 17.29
N ALA A 15 6.52 -0.82 16.39
CA ALA A 15 7.12 -0.38 15.14
C ALA A 15 8.46 0.25 15.51
N ALA A 16 9.55 -0.49 15.29
CA ALA A 16 10.87 -0.01 15.58
C ALA A 16 11.08 1.19 14.64
N ALA A 17 11.46 2.33 15.21
CA ALA A 17 11.96 3.44 14.43
C ALA A 17 13.03 2.92 13.46
N VAL A 18 12.85 3.19 12.16
CA VAL A 18 13.70 2.62 11.11
C VAL A 18 15.12 3.20 11.25
N PRO A 19 16.17 2.38 11.37
CA PRO A 19 17.53 2.83 11.65
C PRO A 19 18.27 3.50 10.47
N ASN A 20 17.61 3.74 9.33
CA ASN A 20 18.31 4.09 8.09
C ASN A 20 18.11 5.52 7.55
N GLY A 21 17.26 6.36 8.14
CA GLY A 21 17.18 7.79 7.81
C GLY A 21 17.02 8.14 6.32
N LYS A 22 16.55 7.20 5.49
CA LYS A 22 16.31 7.43 4.06
C LYS A 22 14.93 8.05 3.91
N THR A 23 14.90 9.20 3.28
CA THR A 23 13.67 9.89 2.92
C THR A 23 13.53 9.92 1.41
N ALA A 24 12.29 9.81 0.94
CA ALA A 24 11.95 9.98 -0.46
C ALA A 24 10.88 11.06 -0.60
N VAL A 25 10.80 11.65 -1.79
CA VAL A 25 9.98 12.84 -2.03
C VAL A 25 8.89 12.47 -3.02
N SER A 26 7.63 12.57 -2.60
CA SER A 26 6.50 12.45 -3.53
C SER A 26 6.49 13.63 -4.51
N PRO A 27 5.79 13.53 -5.64
CA PRO A 27 5.82 14.56 -6.67
C PRO A 27 5.32 15.96 -6.26
N ASP A 28 4.59 16.08 -5.14
CA ASP A 28 4.16 17.35 -4.53
C ASP A 28 5.21 17.94 -3.56
N GLY A 29 6.38 17.31 -3.45
CA GLY A 29 7.48 17.76 -2.58
C GLY A 29 7.40 17.22 -1.16
N TYR A 30 6.44 16.35 -0.84
CA TYR A 30 6.35 15.79 0.50
C TYR A 30 7.42 14.73 0.74
N VAL A 31 8.13 14.86 1.86
CA VAL A 31 9.21 13.96 2.25
C VAL A 31 8.64 12.87 3.16
N TYR A 32 8.74 11.61 2.77
CA TYR A 32 8.28 10.46 3.54
C TYR A 32 9.43 9.53 3.92
N ASP A 33 9.27 8.83 5.04
CA ASP A 33 10.26 7.88 5.54
C ASP A 33 10.20 6.58 4.73
N VAL A 34 11.35 6.15 4.21
CA VAL A 34 11.49 4.88 3.52
C VAL A 34 11.63 3.79 4.59
N VAL A 35 10.55 3.04 4.80
CA VAL A 35 10.58 1.83 5.63
C VAL A 35 11.55 0.81 5.04
N ASP A 36 12.32 0.13 5.89
CA ASP A 36 13.22 -0.94 5.44
C ASP A 36 12.42 -2.04 4.72
N GLU A 37 12.72 -2.26 3.43
CA GLU A 37 12.04 -3.25 2.58
C GLU A 37 12.15 -4.67 3.12
N SER A 38 13.17 -4.98 3.92
CA SER A 38 13.28 -6.29 4.58
C SER A 38 12.17 -6.58 5.58
N LEU A 39 11.43 -5.54 6.00
CA LEU A 39 10.25 -5.69 6.86
C LEU A 39 8.99 -6.00 6.05
N TYR A 40 8.99 -5.80 4.74
CA TYR A 40 7.80 -6.05 3.91
C TYR A 40 7.56 -7.54 3.72
N VAL A 41 6.28 -7.87 3.48
CA VAL A 41 5.86 -9.23 3.16
C VAL A 41 6.00 -9.42 1.65
N PRO A 42 6.90 -10.29 1.16
CA PRO A 42 7.03 -10.54 -0.26
C PRO A 42 5.93 -11.49 -0.74
N ASP A 43 5.37 -11.19 -1.91
CA ASP A 43 4.60 -12.11 -2.73
C ASP A 43 5.10 -12.08 -4.19
N THR A 44 4.69 -13.05 -4.99
CA THR A 44 5.07 -13.17 -6.39
C THR A 44 3.89 -12.92 -7.30
N VAL A 45 4.05 -12.01 -8.27
CA VAL A 45 3.09 -11.82 -9.36
C VAL A 45 3.67 -12.37 -10.66
N THR A 46 2.86 -13.13 -11.39
CA THR A 46 3.18 -13.55 -12.77
C THR A 46 2.63 -12.50 -13.73
N LEU A 47 3.51 -11.92 -14.53
CA LEU A 47 3.19 -10.91 -15.53
C LEU A 47 2.61 -11.56 -16.81
N PRO A 48 1.93 -10.79 -17.68
CA PRO A 48 1.31 -11.33 -18.89
C PRO A 48 2.26 -12.05 -19.86
N ASP A 49 3.56 -11.73 -19.81
CA ASP A 49 4.60 -12.38 -20.61
C ASP A 49 5.14 -13.69 -19.99
N GLY A 50 4.57 -14.10 -18.85
CA GLY A 50 4.98 -15.28 -18.09
C GLY A 50 6.20 -15.06 -17.18
N SER A 51 6.81 -13.88 -17.19
CA SER A 51 7.83 -13.52 -16.21
C SER A 51 7.22 -13.31 -14.82
N THR A 52 8.05 -13.37 -13.78
CA THR A 52 7.61 -13.13 -12.40
C THR A 52 8.33 -11.96 -11.79
N THR A 53 7.63 -11.15 -11.00
CA THR A 53 8.25 -10.11 -10.17
C THR A 53 7.74 -10.17 -8.73
N THR A 54 8.48 -9.53 -7.82
CA THR A 54 8.14 -9.47 -6.39
C THR A 54 7.27 -8.26 -6.11
N VAL A 55 6.18 -8.50 -5.38
CA VAL A 55 5.31 -7.48 -4.80
C VAL A 55 5.61 -7.45 -3.31
N LEU A 56 6.01 -6.30 -2.77
CA LEU A 56 6.27 -6.10 -1.36
C LEU A 56 5.07 -5.40 -0.73
N ILE A 57 4.46 -6.04 0.25
CA ILE A 57 3.27 -5.53 0.95
C ILE A 57 3.67 -5.04 2.35
N HIS A 58 3.18 -3.87 2.73
CA HIS A 58 3.58 -3.24 4.00
C HIS A 58 3.27 -4.14 5.21
N PRO A 59 4.21 -4.31 6.16
CA PRO A 59 4.10 -5.31 7.22
C PRO A 59 2.94 -5.09 8.19
N ALA A 60 2.56 -3.84 8.41
CA ALA A 60 1.48 -3.49 9.35
C ALA A 60 0.08 -3.78 8.79
N LEU A 61 -0.04 -4.10 7.50
CA LEU A 61 -1.34 -4.26 6.87
C LEU A 61 -1.94 -5.63 7.22
N MET A 62 -2.90 -5.60 8.13
CA MET A 62 -3.70 -6.75 8.51
C MET A 62 -4.90 -6.89 7.56
N LEU A 63 -5.01 -8.02 6.85
CA LEU A 63 -6.22 -8.36 6.08
C LEU A 63 -7.37 -8.82 7.01
N LYS A 64 -7.05 -9.25 8.25
CA LYS A 64 -7.96 -9.63 9.33
C LYS A 64 -7.37 -9.21 10.70
N ARG A 65 -8.19 -8.61 11.58
CA ARG A 65 -7.80 -8.27 12.97
C ARG A 65 -7.39 -9.53 13.73
N ASN A 66 -6.30 -9.46 14.52
CA ASN A 66 -5.78 -10.50 15.44
C ASN A 66 -5.08 -11.72 14.80
N GLU A 67 -4.50 -11.59 13.61
CA GLU A 67 -3.69 -12.67 13.03
C GLU A 67 -2.25 -12.19 12.80
N ASP A 68 -1.37 -12.44 13.77
CA ASP A 68 0.06 -12.11 13.73
C ASP A 68 0.87 -12.98 12.75
N LYS A 69 0.21 -13.79 11.91
CA LYS A 69 0.90 -14.70 11.01
C LYS A 69 1.10 -14.08 9.63
N LEU A 70 2.37 -14.03 9.21
CA LEU A 70 2.82 -13.48 7.94
C LEU A 70 2.10 -14.09 6.72
N ASP A 71 1.82 -15.40 6.76
CA ASP A 71 1.14 -16.18 5.71
C ASP A 71 -0.32 -15.74 5.48
N LYS A 72 -0.95 -15.14 6.48
CA LYS A 72 -2.35 -14.65 6.39
C LYS A 72 -2.45 -13.20 5.94
N ARG A 73 -1.33 -12.48 5.83
CA ARG A 73 -1.28 -11.11 5.29
C ARG A 73 -1.42 -11.07 3.76
N LEU A 74 -1.39 -12.23 3.12
CA LEU A 74 -1.65 -12.44 1.69
C LEU A 74 -3.00 -13.13 1.43
N ASP A 75 -3.79 -13.40 2.48
CA ASP A 75 -5.13 -13.98 2.36
C ASP A 75 -6.16 -12.91 1.94
N TRP A 76 -6.22 -12.65 0.64
CA TRP A 76 -7.21 -11.80 -0.01
C TRP A 76 -8.62 -12.42 0.00
N SER A 77 -9.13 -12.85 1.16
CA SER A 77 -10.50 -13.36 1.36
C SER A 77 -11.31 -12.54 2.38
N GLY A 78 -10.77 -11.40 2.81
CA GLY A 78 -11.18 -10.67 4.02
C GLY A 78 -12.30 -9.62 3.89
N GLY A 79 -13.00 -9.51 2.76
CA GLY A 79 -14.14 -8.57 2.61
C GLY A 79 -14.31 -8.03 1.19
N SER A 80 -15.19 -7.02 1.03
CA SER A 80 -15.35 -6.32 -0.26
C SER A 80 -14.01 -5.73 -0.73
N PRO A 81 -13.60 -5.95 -1.98
CA PRO A 81 -12.35 -5.44 -2.51
C PRO A 81 -12.45 -3.99 -2.99
N ASP A 82 -13.65 -3.43 -3.00
CA ASP A 82 -13.95 -2.01 -3.18
C ASP A 82 -14.35 -1.43 -1.82
N LYS A 83 -13.61 -0.44 -1.35
CA LYS A 83 -13.77 0.22 -0.05
C LYS A 83 -13.81 1.73 -0.14
N CYS A 84 -13.53 2.30 -1.31
CA CYS A 84 -13.46 3.73 -1.50
C CYS A 84 -14.45 4.20 -2.56
N GLY A 85 -14.85 5.46 -2.44
CA GLY A 85 -15.70 6.12 -3.44
C GLY A 85 -14.89 6.58 -4.66
N ALA A 86 -15.55 7.38 -5.50
CA ALA A 86 -14.89 8.02 -6.62
C ALA A 86 -13.67 8.83 -6.18
N SER A 87 -12.60 8.75 -6.96
CA SER A 87 -11.35 9.46 -6.73
C SER A 87 -11.18 10.64 -7.68
N SER A 88 -10.52 11.69 -7.19
CA SER A 88 -9.84 12.65 -8.07
C SER A 88 -8.54 12.07 -8.63
N PHE A 89 -8.02 12.67 -9.70
CA PHE A 89 -6.78 12.26 -10.33
C PHE A 89 -5.99 13.48 -10.78
N ILE A 90 -4.73 13.55 -10.37
CA ILE A 90 -3.81 14.64 -10.68
C ILE A 90 -2.56 14.02 -11.30
N ASN A 91 -2.23 14.47 -12.52
CA ASN A 91 -1.04 14.01 -13.22
C ASN A 91 0.23 14.52 -12.52
N LYS A 92 1.12 13.60 -12.17
CA LYS A 92 2.43 13.87 -11.56
C LYS A 92 3.57 13.18 -12.28
N SER A 93 3.35 12.71 -13.50
CA SER A 93 4.36 12.04 -14.30
C SER A 93 5.52 12.98 -14.63
N SER A 94 6.73 12.53 -14.34
CA SER A 94 7.98 13.24 -14.56
C SER A 94 9.12 12.28 -14.88
N GLY A 95 10.30 12.80 -15.20
CA GLY A 95 11.51 11.98 -15.36
C GLY A 95 11.94 11.25 -14.08
N GLY A 96 11.52 11.72 -12.91
CA GLY A 96 11.75 11.09 -11.61
C GLY A 96 10.66 10.11 -11.17
N SER A 97 9.59 9.94 -11.96
CA SER A 97 8.50 9.02 -11.66
C SER A 97 8.91 7.55 -11.89
N PRO A 98 8.24 6.58 -11.24
CA PRO A 98 8.54 5.16 -11.41
C PRO A 98 8.32 4.69 -12.84
N LEU A 99 8.95 3.57 -13.18
CA LEU A 99 8.72 2.88 -14.45
C LEU A 99 7.27 2.41 -14.53
N THR A 100 6.62 2.65 -15.67
CA THR A 100 5.24 2.19 -15.88
C THR A 100 5.14 0.68 -15.77
N SER A 101 6.11 -0.07 -16.28
CA SER A 101 6.14 -1.54 -16.20
C SER A 101 6.08 -2.07 -14.77
N ASP A 102 6.71 -1.35 -13.84
CA ASP A 102 6.69 -1.73 -12.43
C ASP A 102 5.30 -1.48 -11.84
N CYS A 103 4.69 -0.32 -12.13
CA CYS A 103 3.31 -0.05 -11.69
C CYS A 103 2.26 -0.96 -12.34
N GLU A 104 2.53 -1.47 -13.54
CA GLU A 104 1.69 -2.50 -14.14
C GLU A 104 1.71 -3.81 -13.35
N ALA A 105 2.81 -4.13 -12.67
CA ALA A 105 2.87 -5.30 -11.79
C ALA A 105 1.91 -5.14 -10.59
N ILE A 106 1.87 -3.96 -9.95
CA ILE A 106 0.88 -3.64 -8.90
C ILE A 106 -0.54 -3.78 -9.45
N ARG A 107 -0.85 -3.14 -10.59
CA ARG A 107 -2.17 -3.27 -11.25
C ARG A 107 -2.55 -4.75 -11.45
N ASN A 108 -1.65 -5.54 -12.04
CA ASN A 108 -1.94 -6.94 -12.36
C ASN A 108 -2.12 -7.80 -11.11
N TYR A 109 -1.33 -7.56 -10.07
CA TYR A 109 -1.44 -8.28 -8.80
C TYR A 109 -2.81 -8.08 -8.15
N TYR A 110 -3.35 -6.86 -8.19
CA TYR A 110 -4.61 -6.53 -7.56
C TYR A 110 -5.87 -6.83 -8.37
N GLN A 111 -5.75 -7.06 -9.68
CA GLN A 111 -6.88 -7.30 -10.57
C GLN A 111 -7.79 -8.46 -10.10
N TRP A 112 -7.20 -9.49 -9.50
CA TRP A 112 -7.91 -10.70 -9.06
C TRP A 112 -7.91 -10.89 -7.54
N ALA A 113 -7.27 -9.98 -6.81
CA ALA A 113 -7.23 -10.01 -5.35
C ALA A 113 -8.60 -9.60 -4.79
N ASN A 114 -9.07 -10.28 -3.75
CA ASN A 114 -10.38 -10.05 -3.13
C ASN A 114 -10.29 -9.67 -1.64
N GLY A 115 -9.68 -8.52 -1.33
CA GLY A 115 -9.56 -8.10 0.06
C GLY A 115 -9.30 -6.62 0.22
N ARG A 116 -9.00 -6.21 1.44
CA ARG A 116 -8.71 -4.82 1.78
C ARG A 116 -7.59 -4.75 2.78
N PHE A 117 -6.85 -3.67 2.71
CA PHE A 117 -5.98 -3.23 3.77
C PHE A 117 -6.78 -2.45 4.81
N VAL A 118 -6.43 -2.64 6.08
CA VAL A 118 -6.85 -1.76 7.18
C VAL A 118 -5.60 -1.02 7.64
N ALA A 119 -5.63 0.31 7.52
CA ALA A 119 -4.47 1.17 7.77
C ALA A 119 -4.82 2.17 8.87
N PHE A 120 -4.24 2.03 10.07
CA PHE A 120 -4.48 2.93 11.20
C PHE A 120 -3.42 4.01 11.30
N ALA A 121 -3.78 5.21 11.78
CA ALA A 121 -2.82 6.30 11.92
C ALA A 121 -1.62 5.99 12.83
N TRP A 122 -1.69 4.99 13.73
CA TRP A 122 -0.51 4.57 14.50
C TRP A 122 0.43 3.62 13.74
N ASP A 123 -0.02 3.04 12.62
CA ASP A 123 0.82 2.19 11.76
C ASP A 123 1.83 3.03 10.96
N PHE A 124 1.55 4.33 10.76
CA PHE A 124 2.32 5.22 9.87
C PHE A 124 2.36 6.71 10.27
N GLY A 125 1.76 7.08 11.40
CA GLY A 125 1.68 8.47 11.85
C GLY A 125 0.82 9.35 10.94
N SER A 126 1.30 10.57 10.67
CA SER A 126 0.67 11.53 9.76
C SER A 126 1.33 11.58 8.37
N ALA A 127 2.25 10.66 8.10
CA ALA A 127 3.03 10.60 6.87
C ALA A 127 2.43 9.65 5.82
N TRP A 128 2.97 9.69 4.61
CA TRP A 128 2.65 8.71 3.58
C TRP A 128 3.12 7.32 3.98
N THR A 129 2.28 6.34 3.73
CA THR A 129 2.59 4.92 3.88
C THR A 129 2.85 4.32 2.51
N ARG A 130 4.01 3.69 2.34
CA ARG A 130 4.31 2.85 1.17
C ARG A 130 3.56 1.53 1.32
N LEU A 131 2.33 1.48 0.82
CA LEU A 131 1.38 0.40 1.04
C LEU A 131 1.74 -0.84 0.22
N VAL A 132 2.18 -0.65 -1.03
CA VAL A 132 2.73 -1.72 -1.90
C VAL A 132 3.90 -1.19 -2.71
N ILE A 133 4.92 -2.03 -2.92
CA ILE A 133 6.07 -1.73 -3.77
C ILE A 133 6.30 -2.85 -4.77
N THR A 134 6.65 -2.48 -5.99
CA THR A 134 7.21 -3.37 -7.02
C THR A 134 8.31 -2.62 -7.75
N GLY A 135 9.55 -3.10 -7.74
CA GLY A 135 10.66 -2.42 -8.42
C GLY A 135 10.79 -0.94 -8.01
N THR A 136 10.62 -0.04 -8.98
CA THR A 136 10.63 1.42 -8.76
C THR A 136 9.28 1.99 -8.34
N CYS A 137 8.18 1.24 -8.47
CA CYS A 137 6.83 1.76 -8.23
C CYS A 137 6.35 1.54 -6.81
N VAL A 138 5.81 2.59 -6.20
CA VAL A 138 5.09 2.53 -4.94
C VAL A 138 3.65 2.99 -5.15
N PHE A 139 2.70 2.23 -4.59
CA PHE A 139 1.37 2.74 -4.27
C PHE A 139 1.33 3.07 -2.78
N GLY A 140 1.03 4.33 -2.46
CA GLY A 140 0.97 4.78 -1.07
C GLY A 140 -0.29 5.55 -0.74
N ILE A 141 -0.58 5.61 0.56
CA ILE A 141 -1.74 6.31 1.10
C ILE A 141 -1.36 7.18 2.29
N LYS A 142 -2.21 8.17 2.58
CA LYS A 142 -2.13 9.01 3.76
C LYS A 142 -3.56 9.32 4.24
N SER A 143 -3.79 9.26 5.54
CA SER A 143 -5.05 9.69 6.15
C SER A 143 -4.81 10.26 7.53
N ALA A 144 -5.61 11.27 7.90
CA ALA A 144 -5.64 11.81 9.25
C ALA A 144 -6.57 11.01 10.19
N ASN A 145 -7.29 10.01 9.67
CA ASN A 145 -8.24 9.24 10.46
C ASN A 145 -7.51 8.23 11.36
N VAL A 146 -7.57 8.47 12.67
CA VAL A 146 -7.04 7.56 13.69
C VAL A 146 -7.76 6.22 13.71
N GLY A 147 -8.98 6.16 13.16
CA GLY A 147 -9.85 5.02 13.29
C GLY A 147 -9.62 3.85 12.33
N GLY A 148 -8.58 3.92 11.51
CA GLY A 148 -8.36 2.93 10.47
C GLY A 148 -9.16 3.27 9.22
N VAL A 149 -8.47 3.37 8.10
CA VAL A 149 -9.07 3.49 6.77
C VAL A 149 -8.91 2.20 6.01
N ASN A 150 -9.89 1.90 5.17
CA ASN A 150 -9.87 0.71 4.36
C ASN A 150 -9.59 1.03 2.91
N VAL A 151 -8.56 0.40 2.36
CA VAL A 151 -8.22 0.51 0.95
C VAL A 151 -8.24 -0.89 0.37
N GLY A 152 -9.22 -1.13 -0.49
CA GLY A 152 -9.49 -2.40 -1.13
C GLY A 152 -8.53 -2.70 -2.28
N SER A 153 -8.44 -3.98 -2.65
CA SER A 153 -7.66 -4.41 -3.81
C SER A 153 -8.17 -3.81 -5.12
N LEU A 154 -9.49 -3.72 -5.32
CA LEU A 154 -10.06 -3.06 -6.50
C LEU A 154 -9.78 -1.55 -6.50
N ASP A 155 -9.76 -0.89 -5.34
CA ASP A 155 -9.37 0.51 -5.25
C ASP A 155 -7.94 0.71 -5.80
N ILE A 156 -6.98 -0.10 -5.35
CA ILE A 156 -5.59 -0.03 -5.82
C ILE A 156 -5.48 -0.35 -7.30
N TYR A 157 -6.20 -1.39 -7.76
CA TYR A 157 -6.24 -1.78 -9.16
C TYR A 157 -6.75 -0.64 -10.05
N ASP A 158 -7.91 -0.06 -9.71
CA ASP A 158 -8.56 0.97 -10.51
C ASP A 158 -7.73 2.25 -10.54
N LEU A 159 -7.25 2.72 -9.39
CA LEU A 159 -6.39 3.91 -9.31
C LEU A 159 -5.10 3.74 -10.10
N THR A 160 -4.47 2.56 -10.03
CA THR A 160 -3.24 2.28 -10.78
C THR A 160 -3.52 2.16 -12.28
N ARG A 161 -4.56 1.42 -12.67
CA ARG A 161 -4.99 1.25 -14.07
C ARG A 161 -5.30 2.61 -14.71
N ASP A 162 -6.12 3.41 -14.06
CA ASP A 162 -6.60 4.67 -14.62
C ASP A 162 -5.48 5.72 -14.69
N SER A 163 -4.61 5.76 -13.68
CA SER A 163 -3.39 6.57 -13.73
C SER A 163 -2.49 6.20 -14.91
N ILE A 164 -2.24 4.90 -15.14
CA ILE A 164 -1.44 4.43 -16.28
C ILE A 164 -2.11 4.81 -17.61
N ASN A 165 -3.42 4.62 -17.72
CA ASN A 165 -4.18 4.93 -18.94
C ASN A 165 -4.16 6.42 -19.27
N TRP A 166 -4.20 7.29 -18.27
CA TRP A 166 -4.33 8.73 -18.47
C TRP A 166 -3.00 9.47 -18.51
N TYR A 167 -2.00 9.03 -17.73
CA TYR A 167 -0.84 9.87 -17.41
C TYR A 167 0.52 9.25 -17.71
N LYS A 168 0.60 8.02 -18.25
CA LYS A 168 1.92 7.46 -18.60
C LYS A 168 2.64 8.38 -19.60
N THR A 169 3.93 8.60 -19.40
CA THR A 169 4.72 9.42 -20.33
C THR A 169 4.91 8.72 -21.67
N SER A 170 4.99 9.51 -22.75
CA SER A 170 5.50 9.01 -24.02
C SER A 170 7.04 8.95 -23.93
N GLY A 171 7.61 7.76 -24.02
CA GLY A 171 9.06 7.57 -23.92
C GLY A 171 9.46 6.11 -23.70
N SER A 172 10.76 5.84 -23.79
CA SER A 172 11.35 4.54 -23.46
C SER A 172 12.52 4.73 -22.49
N PRO A 173 12.41 4.30 -21.22
CA PRO A 173 11.22 3.69 -20.63
C PRO A 173 10.09 4.71 -20.37
N SER A 174 8.83 4.28 -20.40
CA SER A 174 7.71 5.11 -19.97
C SER A 174 7.66 5.17 -18.44
N ARG A 175 7.16 6.29 -17.91
CA ARG A 175 7.06 6.56 -16.48
C ARG A 175 5.66 7.02 -16.11
N ILE A 176 5.27 6.86 -14.86
CA ILE A 176 3.95 7.25 -14.37
C ILE A 176 4.03 7.81 -12.95
N GLY A 177 3.48 8.99 -12.73
CA GLY A 177 3.22 9.51 -11.39
C GLY A 177 1.80 10.06 -11.34
N ALA A 178 1.10 9.80 -10.25
CA ALA A 178 -0.25 10.31 -10.06
C ALA A 178 -0.55 10.45 -8.57
N GLU A 179 -1.48 11.33 -8.24
CA GLU A 179 -2.05 11.41 -6.90
C GLU A 179 -3.53 11.75 -6.99
N GLY A 180 -4.22 11.60 -5.87
CA GLY A 180 -5.61 11.99 -5.74
C GLY A 180 -6.11 11.86 -4.31
N HIS A 181 -7.40 12.16 -4.17
CA HIS A 181 -8.13 12.02 -2.92
C HIS A 181 -9.42 11.23 -3.18
N MET A 182 -9.78 10.40 -2.21
CA MET A 182 -11.00 9.62 -2.21
C MET A 182 -11.54 9.44 -0.79
N GLY A 183 -12.86 9.27 -0.67
CA GLY A 183 -13.48 8.91 0.60
C GLY A 183 -13.54 7.39 0.76
N CYS A 184 -12.91 6.84 1.80
CA CYS A 184 -12.86 5.40 2.06
C CYS A 184 -13.64 5.01 3.32
N ALA A 185 -14.20 3.80 3.33
CA ALA A 185 -14.85 3.24 4.51
C ALA A 185 -13.85 3.16 5.69
N THR A 186 -14.28 3.56 6.88
CA THR A 186 -13.49 3.37 8.10
C THR A 186 -13.67 1.94 8.65
N GLU A 187 -12.81 1.51 9.57
CA GLU A 187 -12.90 0.15 10.12
C GLU A 187 -14.17 -0.09 10.95
N TRP A 188 -14.75 0.96 11.54
CA TRP A 188 -15.93 0.81 12.40
C TRP A 188 -17.22 1.25 11.73
N ALA A 189 -17.34 2.53 11.39
CA ALA A 189 -18.51 3.08 10.71
C ALA A 189 -18.20 4.45 10.10
N GLY A 190 -18.73 4.70 8.90
CA GLY A 190 -18.58 5.95 8.17
C GLY A 190 -17.44 5.96 7.16
N ASN A 191 -17.11 7.17 6.69
CA ASN A 191 -16.09 7.39 5.68
C ASN A 191 -15.03 8.37 6.20
N ALA A 192 -13.81 8.22 5.71
CA ALA A 192 -12.70 9.13 5.96
C ALA A 192 -11.96 9.44 4.67
N ASP A 193 -11.40 10.64 4.61
CA ASP A 193 -10.60 11.06 3.47
C ASP A 193 -9.24 10.34 3.47
N VAL A 194 -8.87 9.87 2.28
CA VAL A 194 -7.61 9.21 1.98
C VAL A 194 -6.99 9.91 0.79
N ASP A 195 -5.79 10.44 0.99
CA ASP A 195 -4.90 10.80 -0.10
C ASP A 195 -4.18 9.53 -0.57
N TRP A 196 -4.04 9.36 -1.88
CA TRP A 196 -3.27 8.27 -2.48
C TRP A 196 -2.28 8.81 -3.51
N ALA A 197 -1.19 8.07 -3.74
CA ALA A 197 -0.21 8.44 -4.75
C ALA A 197 0.54 7.23 -5.34
N ILE A 198 0.95 7.39 -6.59
CA ILE A 198 1.90 6.54 -7.31
C ILE A 198 3.21 7.33 -7.44
N PHE A 199 4.26 6.84 -6.80
CA PHE A 199 5.53 7.55 -6.73
C PHE A 199 6.73 6.60 -6.76
N HIS A 200 7.92 7.18 -6.89
CA HIS A 200 9.15 6.43 -7.03
C HIS A 200 9.59 5.91 -5.67
N ASN A 201 9.97 4.63 -5.66
CA ASN A 201 10.52 3.91 -4.53
C ASN A 201 11.90 4.44 -4.10
#